data_AF-A0A399XC23-F1
#
_entry.id   AF-A0A399XC23-F1
#
_cell.length_a   1.000
_cell.length_b   1.000
_cell.length_c   1.000
_cell.angle_alpha   90.00
_cell.angle_beta   90.00
_cell.angle_gamma   90.00
#
_symmetry.space_group_name_H-M   'P 1'
#
loop_
_entity.id
_entity.type
_entity.pdbx_description
1 polymer ?
#
loop_
_entity_poly.entity_id
_entity_poly.type
_entity_poly.pdbx_seq_one_letter_code
_entity_poly.pdbx_strand_id
1 'polypeptide(L)' 'MIKDEDTLSREIIGDSIEVHSHLGPGLLESVCEAQLLTYLKSSALKLGILINFNVPLLKKGTKRIVYGL' A
#
# COMPACT_ATOMS: atom_id res chain seq x y z
N MET A 1 -2.09 -15.66 29.86
CA MET A 1 -3.08 -14.65 30.29
C MET A 1 -3.80 -14.20 29.03
N ILE A 2 -5.09 -14.52 28.89
CA ILE A 2 -5.87 -14.16 27.72
C ILE A 2 -6.20 -12.66 27.88
N LYS A 3 -5.69 -11.82 26.97
CA LYS A 3 -6.02 -10.39 26.95
C LYS A 3 -7.50 -10.24 26.57
N ASP A 4 -8.21 -9.32 27.21
CA ASP A 4 -9.58 -8.95 26.80
C ASP A 4 -9.60 -8.34 25.39
N GLU A 5 -10.71 -8.51 24.67
CA GLU A 5 -10.83 -8.07 23.27
C GLU A 5 -10.58 -6.58 23.08
N ASP A 6 -11.00 -5.74 24.02
CA ASP A 6 -10.84 -4.30 23.95
C ASP A 6 -9.38 -3.89 24.06
N THR A 7 -8.64 -4.53 24.96
CA THR A 7 -7.19 -4.32 25.12
C THR A 7 -6.42 -4.80 23.90
N LEU A 8 -6.78 -5.97 23.35
CA LEU A 8 -6.16 -6.48 22.13
C LEU A 8 -6.44 -5.56 20.93
N SER A 9 -7.68 -5.09 20.79
CA SER A 9 -8.08 -4.17 19.72
C SER A 9 -7.33 -2.85 19.79
N ARG A 10 -7.16 -2.29 21.00
CA ARG A 10 -6.38 -1.06 21.22
C ARG A 10 -4.90 -1.21 20.90
N GLU A 11 -4.31 -2.36 21.24
CA GLU A 11 -2.91 -2.67 20.95
C GLU A 11 -2.69 -2.82 19.44
N ILE A 12 -3.55 -3.57 18.75
CA ILE A 12 -3.49 -3.73 17.28
C ILE A 12 -3.67 -2.38 16.57
N ILE A 13 -4.60 -1.54 17.02
CA ILE A 13 -4.80 -0.19 16.46
C ILE A 13 -3.59 0.70 16.76
N GLY A 14 -3.03 0.64 17.96
CA GLY A 14 -1.82 1.37 18.36
C GLY A 14 -0.64 1.00 17.47
N ASP A 15 -0.35 -0.30 17.35
CA ASP A 15 0.70 -0.84 16.50
C ASP A 15 0.48 -0.45 15.03
N SER A 16 -0.76 -0.51 14.55
CA SER A 16 -1.10 -0.13 13.17
C SER A 16 -0.90 1.36 12.91
N ILE A 17 -1.31 2.22 13.84
CA ILE A 17 -1.08 3.67 13.75
C ILE A 17 0.42 3.96 13.81
N GLU A 18 1.16 3.28 14.67
CA GLU A 18 2.58 3.48 14.86
C GLU A 18 3.39 3.05 13.65
N VAL A 19 3.01 1.94 13.02
CA VAL A 19 3.56 1.48 11.72
C VAL A 19 3.27 2.52 10.63
N HIS A 20 2.05 3.09 10.57
CA HIS A 20 1.69 4.10 9.57
C HIS A 20 2.32 5.48 9.85
N SER A 21 2.56 5.84 11.12
CA SER A 21 3.18 7.12 11.50
C SER A 21 4.69 7.12 11.27
N HIS A 22 5.35 5.97 11.44
CA HIS A 22 6.80 5.84 11.27
C HIS A 22 7.23 5.51 9.83
N LEU A 23 6.43 4.76 9.07
CA LEU A 23 6.82 4.33 7.73
C LEU A 23 6.34 5.27 6.61
N GLY A 24 5.42 6.18 6.91
CA GLY A 24 4.91 7.18 5.97
C GLY A 24 4.17 6.57 4.76
N PRO A 25 3.74 7.40 3.80
CA PRO A 25 2.94 6.96 2.65
C PRO A 25 3.65 5.95 1.73
N GLY A 26 4.97 5.78 1.86
CA GLY A 26 5.76 4.88 1.02
C GLY A 26 5.45 3.40 1.21
N LEU A 27 4.96 2.98 2.39
CA LEU A 27 4.56 1.58 2.60
C LEU A 27 3.35 1.22 1.72
N LEU A 28 2.35 2.10 1.67
CA LEU A 28 1.17 1.92 0.81
C LEU A 28 1.58 1.82 -0.67
N GLU A 29 2.55 2.66 -1.08
CA GLU A 29 3.06 2.64 -2.46
C GLU A 29 3.65 1.26 -2.80
N SER A 30 4.54 0.72 -1.95
CA SER A 30 5.16 -0.59 -2.18
C SER A 30 4.14 -1.75 -2.24
N VAL A 31 3.11 -1.74 -1.40
CA VAL A 31 2.07 -2.76 -1.38
C VAL A 31 1.20 -2.67 -2.64
N CYS A 32 0.76 -1.46 -3.01
CA CYS A 32 -0.06 -1.25 -4.20
C CYS A 32 0.72 -1.59 -5.49
N GLU A 33 2.04 -1.38 -5.53
CA GLU A 33 2.89 -1.83 -6.63
C GLU A 33 2.93 -3.35 -6.76
N ALA A 34 3.12 -4.07 -5.65
CA ALA A 34 3.13 -5.53 -5.63
C ALA A 34 1.76 -6.11 -6.06
N GLN A 35 0.67 -5.49 -5.63
CA GLN A 35 -0.69 -5.84 -6.05
C GLN A 35 -0.88 -5.61 -7.56
N LEU A 36 -0.47 -4.46 -8.09
CA LEU A 36 -0.60 -4.15 -9.51
C LEU A 36 0.20 -5.13 -10.36
N LEU A 37 1.43 -5.48 -9.97
CA LEU A 37 2.24 -6.49 -10.67
C LEU A 37 1.57 -7.87 -10.69
N THR A 38 0.95 -8.27 -9.57
CA THR A 38 0.18 -9.52 -9.48
C THR A 38 -0.99 -9.49 -10.47
N TYR A 39 -1.71 -8.38 -10.55
CA TYR A 39 -2.85 -8.20 -11.44
C TYR A 39 -2.46 -8.19 -12.93
N LEU A 40 -1.34 -7.52 -13.26
CA LEU A 40 -0.79 -7.52 -14.61
C LEU A 40 -0.43 -8.94 -15.04
N LYS A 41 0.24 -9.70 -14.16
CA LYS A 41 0.59 -11.10 -14.40
C LYS A 41 -0.66 -11.97 -14.60
N SER A 42 -1.65 -11.90 -13.71
CA SER A 42 -2.85 -12.74 -13.77
C SER A 42 -3.77 -12.39 -14.95
N SER A 43 -3.74 -11.14 -15.40
CA SER A 43 -4.58 -10.65 -16.51
C SER A 43 -3.88 -10.72 -17.87
N ALA A 44 -2.66 -11.26 -17.94
CA ALA A 44 -1.81 -11.25 -19.14
C ALA A 44 -1.61 -9.84 -19.75
N LEU A 45 -1.65 -8.80 -18.91
CA LEU A 45 -1.39 -7.41 -19.29
C LEU A 45 0.06 -7.04 -18.94
N LYS A 46 0.65 -6.16 -19.73
CA LYS A 46 2.06 -5.75 -19.56
C LYS A 46 2.23 -4.35 -18.97
N LEU A 47 1.17 -3.55 -18.95
CA LEU A 47 1.23 -2.13 -18.61
C LEU A 47 0.14 -1.77 -17.61
N GLY A 48 0.54 -1.14 -16.50
CA GLY A 48 -0.38 -0.58 -15.50
C GLY A 48 0.04 0.83 -15.08
N ILE A 49 -0.92 1.58 -14.53
CA ILE A 49 -0.69 2.91 -13.95
C ILE A 49 -1.16 2.87 -12.49
N LEU A 50 -0.26 3.26 -11.59
CA LEU A 50 -0.54 3.51 -10.19
C LEU A 50 -0.77 5.02 -10.00
N ILE A 51 -1.81 5.41 -9.27
CA ILE A 51 -2.12 6.82 -8.98
C ILE A 51 -2.29 7.02 -7.48
N ASN A 52 -1.39 7.78 -6.88
CA ASN A 52 -1.49 8.32 -5.54
C ASN A 52 -2.15 9.71 -5.61
N PHE A 53 -3.33 9.85 -5.02
CA PHE A 53 -4.05 11.13 -4.94
C PHE A 53 -3.65 11.98 -3.73
N ASN A 54 -2.89 11.43 -2.78
CA ASN A 54 -2.41 12.13 -1.59
C ASN A 54 -1.14 12.95 -1.88
N VAL A 55 -1.13 13.69 -2.99
CA VAL A 55 -0.03 14.58 -3.37
C VAL A 55 -0.57 15.91 -3.92
N PRO A 56 0.12 17.05 -3.72
CA PRO A 56 -0.35 18.34 -4.23
C PRO A 56 -0.45 18.45 -5.75
N LEU A 57 0.25 17.60 -6.49
CA LEU A 57 0.29 17.60 -7.95
C LEU A 57 0.20 16.16 -8.46
N LEU A 58 -0.84 15.81 -9.23
CA LEU A 58 -1.07 14.45 -9.75
C LEU A 58 0.12 13.90 -10.57
N LYS A 59 0.87 14.78 -11.25
CA LYS A 59 2.08 14.38 -11.98
C LYS A 59 3.14 13.73 -11.07
N LYS A 60 3.14 14.06 -9.77
CA LYS A 60 4.04 13.46 -8.77
C LYS A 60 3.50 12.17 -8.16
N GLY A 61 2.20 11.91 -8.30
CA GLY A 61 1.53 10.72 -7.76
C GLY A 61 1.28 9.63 -8.80
N THR A 62 1.69 9.84 -10.06
CA THR A 62 1.45 8.89 -11.14
C THR A 62 2.70 8.07 -11.41
N LYS A 63 2.59 6.74 -11.34
CA LYS A 63 3.68 5.81 -11.65
C LYS A 63 3.23 4.82 -12.73
N ARG A 64 4.04 4.68 -13.78
CA ARG A 64 3.83 3.69 -14.84
C ARG A 64 4.62 2.43 -14.49
N ILE A 65 3.97 1.28 -14.51
CA ILE A 65 4.58 -0.01 -14.17
C ILE A 65 4.47 -0.94 -15.38
N VAL A 66 5.58 -1.62 -15.67
CA VAL A 66 5.70 -2.53 -16.79
C VAL A 66 6.09 -3.91 -16.28
N TYR A 67 5.33 -4.93 -16.67
CA TYR A 67 5.57 -6.32 -16.29
C TYR A 67 6.12 -7.11 -17.49
N GLY A 68 7.25 -7.78 -17.30
CA GLY A 68 7.83 -8.72 -18.28
C GLY A 68 8.56 -8.07 -19.46
N LEU A 69 9.19 -6.92 -19.26
CA LEU A 69 10.15 -6.31 -20.18
C LEU A 69 11.56 -6.29 -19.57
#